data_AF-A0A7L2LBK9-F1
#
_entry.id   AF-A0A7L2LBK9-F1
#
_cell.length_a   1.000
_cell.length_b   1.000
_cell.length_c   1.000
_cell.angle_alpha   90.00
_cell.angle_beta   90.00
_cell.angle_gamma   90.00
#
_symmetry.space_group_name_H-M   'P 1'
#
loop_
_entity.id
_entity.type
_entity.pdbx_description
1 polymer ?
#
loop_
_entity_poly.entity_id
_entity_poly.type
_entity_poly.pdbx_seq_one_letter_code
_entity_poly.pdbx_strand_id
1 'polypeptide(L)'
;GLGRAYALAFAERGASVVVNDLGGDFKGYGKSSSAADKVVDEIRAKGGNAVPNYDSVEDGERLVKTALEAFGRIDIVINNAGILRDRSFVRISDEDWDIIHRIHLRGSFLVTRAAWNHMKNQKFGRIIMTSSAAGIYGNFGQANYSAAKLGLLGLANTIAIEGRKYNIHCNTIAPTAGSRLTQTVMPQDLVDAFKPEYVAPLVVWLCHESCAENGSLFEVGAGWIGKLRWERSLGAIVRGKNQPMTPEAVRDKWEKVCDFDNASKPRSIQESISVLSDALSQIESQGNVSMNSTSSGSVVSSSVDTASIVGRELGTNVYKYTHLEPILYALGVGMSTKDPDHLKFLFEGSEEFCCLPSFGVIPAQTSMFDGVPSLQGLNIDLARMLHGEQYLELYKPLPTSGELTSVATVADILDKGSGAVLLIDVNTYCSKDLVCYNQFSLFFVGAGGFGGKRTSEKAKLTAVPPKRPPDAVISDVTTADQAALYRLSGDWNPLHLDPSFAALGGFEKPILHGLCTFGFAARNVLKQFANNDVNRFKAIKVRFANPVYPGQTLQTEMWKEGDRVHFQTKIKETGEVAIAGGYVDILPALEKPSAQKLLM
;
A
#
# COMPACT_ATOMS: atom_id res chain seq x y z
N GLY A 1 -28.95 -6.45 -27.28
CA GLY A 1 -28.33 -5.46 -26.37
C GLY A 1 -27.70 -6.17 -25.19
N LEU A 2 -27.06 -5.42 -24.29
CA LEU A 2 -26.29 -5.95 -23.14
C LEU A 2 -27.11 -6.90 -22.26
N GLY A 3 -28.29 -6.48 -21.78
CA GLY A 3 -29.15 -7.32 -20.93
C GLY A 3 -29.49 -8.69 -21.51
N ARG A 4 -29.78 -8.78 -22.82
CA ARG A 4 -30.00 -10.06 -23.51
C ARG A 4 -28.74 -10.93 -23.49
N ALA A 5 -27.57 -10.36 -23.77
CA ALA A 5 -26.31 -11.10 -23.77
C ALA A 5 -25.97 -11.64 -22.37
N TYR A 6 -26.24 -10.85 -21.32
CA TYR A 6 -26.11 -11.31 -19.94
C TYR A 6 -27.05 -12.49 -19.65
N ALA A 7 -28.35 -12.34 -19.95
CA ALA A 7 -29.35 -13.37 -19.69
C ALA A 7 -28.98 -14.71 -20.36
N LEU A 8 -28.55 -14.69 -21.62
CA LEU A 8 -28.10 -15.88 -22.34
C LEU A 8 -26.84 -16.49 -21.71
N ALA A 9 -25.84 -15.67 -21.36
CA ALA A 9 -24.59 -16.15 -20.79
C ALA A 9 -24.76 -16.78 -19.39
N PHE A 10 -25.66 -16.24 -18.56
CA PHE A 10 -26.00 -16.82 -17.26
C PHE A 10 -26.80 -18.11 -17.42
N ALA A 11 -27.81 -18.14 -18.30
CA ALA A 11 -28.62 -19.33 -18.51
C ALA A 11 -27.82 -20.50 -19.08
N GLU A 12 -26.89 -20.24 -20.02
CA GLU A 12 -25.96 -21.24 -20.57
C GLU A 12 -25.10 -21.92 -19.48
N ARG A 13 -24.87 -21.22 -18.36
CA ARG A 13 -24.08 -21.69 -17.22
C ARG A 13 -24.94 -22.22 -16.06
N GLY A 14 -26.22 -22.50 -16.32
CA GLY A 14 -27.12 -23.16 -15.38
C GLY A 14 -27.87 -22.22 -14.42
N ALA A 15 -27.73 -20.90 -14.56
CA ALA A 15 -28.55 -19.98 -13.77
C ALA A 15 -30.02 -20.00 -14.22
N SER A 16 -30.95 -19.89 -13.27
CA SER A 16 -32.36 -19.62 -13.58
C SER A 16 -32.58 -18.10 -13.68
N VAL A 17 -33.08 -17.61 -14.82
CA VAL A 17 -33.04 -16.19 -15.17
C VAL A 17 -34.43 -15.57 -15.26
N VAL A 18 -34.64 -14.45 -14.56
CA VAL A 18 -35.79 -13.57 -14.84
C VAL A 18 -35.35 -12.54 -15.89
N VAL A 19 -36.00 -12.54 -17.05
CA VAL A 19 -35.73 -11.57 -18.11
C VAL A 19 -36.73 -10.42 -17.99
N ASN A 20 -36.30 -9.30 -17.41
CA ASN A 20 -37.11 -8.07 -17.34
C ASN A 20 -36.86 -7.18 -18.56
N ASP A 21 -37.94 -6.83 -19.26
CA ASP A 21 -37.96 -5.77 -20.26
C ASP A 21 -39.37 -5.15 -20.35
N LEU A 22 -39.47 -3.83 -20.23
CA LEU A 22 -40.75 -3.11 -20.37
C LEU A 22 -41.26 -3.14 -21.84
N GLY A 23 -40.37 -3.38 -22.81
CA GLY A 23 -40.65 -3.40 -24.23
C GLY A 23 -40.92 -2.03 -24.84
N GLY A 24 -40.46 -0.96 -24.18
CA GLY A 24 -40.54 0.41 -24.67
C GLY A 24 -39.47 0.74 -25.72
N ASP A 25 -39.65 1.89 -26.37
CA ASP A 25 -38.62 2.48 -27.21
C ASP A 25 -37.41 2.97 -26.39
N PHE A 26 -36.33 3.35 -27.07
CA PHE A 26 -35.11 3.79 -26.40
C PHE A 26 -35.22 5.18 -25.73
N LYS A 27 -36.30 5.90 -26.00
CA LYS A 27 -36.62 7.18 -25.37
C LYS A 27 -37.46 6.96 -24.10
N GLY A 28 -38.05 5.79 -23.90
CA GLY A 28 -38.87 5.46 -22.74
C GLY A 28 -40.38 5.58 -23.00
N TYR A 29 -40.83 5.52 -24.25
CA TYR A 29 -42.24 5.45 -24.60
C TYR A 29 -42.69 4.03 -24.96
N GLY A 30 -43.95 3.71 -24.67
CA GLY A 30 -44.57 2.42 -25.03
C GLY A 30 -44.27 1.28 -24.06
N LYS A 31 -45.01 0.17 -24.23
CA LYS A 31 -44.87 -1.07 -23.46
C LYS A 31 -45.19 -2.27 -24.37
N SER A 32 -44.42 -3.35 -24.26
CA SER A 32 -44.64 -4.58 -25.01
C SER A 32 -44.07 -5.79 -24.26
N SER A 33 -44.74 -6.94 -24.31
CA SER A 33 -44.18 -8.18 -23.76
C SER A 33 -43.12 -8.82 -24.66
N SER A 34 -43.17 -8.54 -25.97
CA SER A 34 -42.45 -9.31 -26.99
C SER A 34 -40.93 -9.32 -26.79
N ALA A 35 -40.34 -8.26 -26.23
CA ALA A 35 -38.90 -8.17 -26.02
C ALA A 35 -38.40 -9.22 -25.01
N ALA A 36 -39.07 -9.32 -23.85
CA ALA A 36 -38.74 -10.31 -22.83
C ALA A 36 -39.09 -11.73 -23.31
N ASP A 37 -40.26 -11.91 -23.93
CA ASP A 37 -40.75 -13.22 -24.41
C ASP A 37 -39.74 -13.88 -25.36
N LYS A 38 -39.25 -13.14 -26.37
CA LYS A 38 -38.28 -13.66 -27.35
C LYS A 38 -36.99 -14.17 -26.72
N VAL A 39 -36.49 -13.48 -25.69
CA VAL A 39 -35.25 -13.88 -25.01
C VAL A 39 -35.48 -15.09 -24.11
N VAL A 40 -36.64 -15.16 -23.44
CA VAL A 40 -37.03 -16.33 -22.65
C VAL A 40 -37.19 -17.56 -23.54
N ASP A 41 -37.86 -17.42 -24.67
CA ASP A 41 -38.04 -18.50 -25.64
C ASP A 41 -36.68 -18.97 -26.19
N GLU A 42 -35.76 -18.05 -26.47
CA GLU A 42 -34.40 -18.40 -26.90
C GLU A 42 -33.63 -19.15 -25.81
N ILE A 43 -33.72 -18.72 -24.55
CA ILE A 43 -33.08 -19.41 -23.42
C ILE A 43 -33.64 -20.83 -23.28
N ARG A 44 -34.97 -20.98 -23.32
CA ARG A 44 -35.65 -22.28 -23.21
C ARG A 44 -35.30 -23.20 -24.37
N ALA A 45 -35.23 -22.67 -25.59
CA ALA A 45 -34.81 -23.43 -26.77
C ALA A 45 -33.37 -23.95 -26.66
N LYS A 46 -32.51 -23.27 -25.90
CA LYS A 46 -31.14 -23.70 -25.57
C LYS A 46 -31.05 -24.56 -24.30
N GLY A 47 -32.18 -24.99 -23.74
CA GLY A 47 -32.24 -25.85 -22.55
C GLY A 47 -32.07 -25.13 -21.21
N GLY A 48 -32.06 -23.79 -21.20
CA GLY A 48 -31.96 -23.00 -19.98
C GLY A 48 -33.32 -22.75 -19.31
N ASN A 49 -33.29 -22.29 -18.05
CA ASN A 49 -34.49 -21.98 -17.28
C ASN A 49 -34.70 -20.46 -17.18
N ALA A 50 -35.82 -19.96 -17.70
CA ALA A 50 -36.14 -18.53 -17.63
C ALA A 50 -37.64 -18.22 -17.59
N VAL A 51 -37.98 -17.09 -16.99
CA VAL A 51 -39.34 -16.50 -16.99
C VAL A 51 -39.27 -15.01 -17.36
N PRO A 52 -40.28 -14.47 -18.06
CA PRO A 52 -40.31 -13.05 -18.40
C PRO A 52 -40.85 -12.21 -17.23
N ASN A 53 -40.47 -10.94 -17.19
CA ASN A 53 -41.13 -9.91 -16.40
C ASN A 53 -41.30 -8.63 -17.25
N TYR A 54 -42.46 -7.97 -17.13
CA TYR A 54 -42.84 -6.82 -17.95
C TYR A 54 -43.10 -5.54 -17.15
N ASP A 55 -42.73 -5.51 -15.88
CA ASP A 55 -42.91 -4.34 -15.04
C ASP A 55 -41.78 -3.32 -15.27
N SER A 56 -42.05 -2.06 -14.91
CA SER A 56 -41.01 -1.04 -14.90
C SER A 56 -40.02 -1.33 -13.77
N VAL A 57 -38.77 -0.91 -13.93
CA VAL A 57 -37.80 -0.90 -12.82
C VAL A 57 -38.20 0.05 -11.68
N GLU A 58 -39.17 0.95 -11.94
CA GLU A 58 -39.82 1.75 -10.90
C GLU A 58 -40.67 0.88 -9.93
N ASP A 59 -41.04 -0.33 -10.33
CA ASP A 59 -41.81 -1.31 -9.55
C ASP A 59 -40.92 -2.46 -9.06
N GLY A 60 -39.74 -2.16 -8.52
CA GLY A 60 -38.71 -3.16 -8.19
C GLY A 60 -39.19 -4.36 -7.33
N GLU A 61 -40.16 -4.15 -6.44
CA GLU A 61 -40.79 -5.24 -5.65
C GLU A 61 -41.45 -6.30 -6.54
N ARG A 62 -42.10 -5.91 -7.64
CA ARG A 62 -42.77 -6.85 -8.56
C ARG A 62 -41.76 -7.68 -9.35
N LEU A 63 -40.64 -7.07 -9.75
CA LEU A 63 -39.51 -7.78 -10.39
C LEU A 63 -38.96 -8.86 -9.47
N VAL A 64 -38.63 -8.48 -8.24
CA VAL A 64 -38.06 -9.42 -7.24
C VAL A 64 -39.08 -10.49 -6.88
N LYS A 65 -40.36 -10.13 -6.72
CA LYS A 65 -41.44 -11.09 -6.49
C LYS A 65 -41.52 -12.15 -7.59
N THR A 66 -41.35 -11.76 -8.87
CA THR A 66 -41.34 -12.72 -9.99
C THR A 66 -40.23 -13.77 -9.81
N ALA A 67 -39.02 -13.36 -9.40
CA ALA A 67 -37.92 -14.30 -9.13
C ALA A 67 -38.22 -15.25 -7.96
N LEU A 68 -38.81 -14.73 -6.89
CA LEU A 68 -39.18 -15.52 -5.72
C LEU A 68 -40.30 -16.52 -6.02
N GLU A 69 -41.34 -16.12 -6.76
CA GLU A 69 -42.44 -17.01 -7.12
C GLU A 69 -42.00 -18.09 -8.12
N ALA A 70 -41.12 -17.77 -9.06
CA ALA A 70 -40.66 -18.73 -10.06
C ALA A 70 -39.56 -19.67 -9.54
N PHE A 71 -38.62 -19.16 -8.74
CA PHE A 71 -37.38 -19.87 -8.40
C PHE A 71 -37.06 -19.93 -6.89
N GLY A 72 -37.85 -19.27 -6.04
CA GLY A 72 -37.72 -19.33 -4.57
C GLY A 72 -36.59 -18.52 -3.95
N ARG A 73 -35.71 -17.90 -4.76
CA ARG A 73 -34.56 -17.11 -4.27
C ARG A 73 -34.12 -16.06 -5.29
N ILE A 74 -33.24 -15.15 -4.86
CA ILE A 74 -32.58 -14.16 -5.73
C ILE A 74 -31.12 -13.97 -5.32
N ASP A 75 -30.21 -14.38 -6.19
CA ASP A 75 -28.77 -14.38 -5.93
C ASP A 75 -28.04 -13.20 -6.57
N ILE A 76 -28.52 -12.80 -7.76
CA ILE A 76 -27.83 -11.85 -8.64
C ILE A 76 -28.84 -10.81 -9.13
N VAL A 77 -28.47 -9.53 -9.06
CA VAL A 77 -29.23 -8.41 -9.65
C VAL A 77 -28.32 -7.63 -10.59
N ILE A 78 -28.68 -7.54 -11.87
CA ILE A 78 -27.95 -6.77 -12.88
C ILE A 78 -28.80 -5.58 -13.30
N ASN A 79 -28.52 -4.42 -12.71
CA ASN A 79 -29.22 -3.18 -13.02
C ASN A 79 -28.72 -2.62 -14.37
N ASN A 80 -29.34 -3.06 -15.46
CA ASN A 80 -28.98 -2.73 -16.84
C ASN A 80 -30.01 -1.84 -17.56
N ALA A 81 -31.26 -1.79 -17.11
CA ALA A 81 -32.33 -1.03 -17.78
C ALA A 81 -31.94 0.45 -18.00
N GLY A 82 -32.35 1.01 -19.13
CA GLY A 82 -31.95 2.36 -19.49
C GLY A 82 -32.56 2.90 -20.77
N ILE A 83 -32.62 4.22 -20.86
CA ILE A 83 -33.19 5.01 -21.97
C ILE A 83 -32.30 6.24 -22.23
N LEU A 84 -32.56 6.99 -23.30
CA LEU A 84 -31.83 8.23 -23.64
C LEU A 84 -32.77 9.40 -23.93
N ARG A 85 -32.38 10.59 -23.46
CA ARG A 85 -33.02 11.89 -23.68
C ARG A 85 -31.97 12.96 -23.89
N ASP A 86 -31.20 12.77 -24.96
CA ASP A 86 -30.03 13.61 -25.24
C ASP A 86 -30.45 14.99 -25.75
N ARG A 87 -30.02 16.02 -25.01
CA ARG A 87 -30.28 17.44 -25.26
C ARG A 87 -29.10 18.26 -24.72
N SER A 88 -28.69 19.30 -25.44
CA SER A 88 -27.79 20.32 -24.88
C SER A 88 -28.36 20.86 -23.57
N PHE A 89 -27.52 21.22 -22.60
CA PHE A 89 -27.94 21.54 -21.23
C PHE A 89 -29.17 22.48 -21.13
N VAL A 90 -29.18 23.59 -21.86
CA VAL A 90 -30.28 24.59 -21.87
C VAL A 90 -31.61 24.05 -22.45
N ARG A 91 -31.56 22.94 -23.19
CA ARG A 91 -32.72 22.31 -23.87
C ARG A 91 -33.20 21.03 -23.17
N ILE A 92 -32.62 20.67 -22.02
CA ILE A 92 -33.13 19.58 -21.20
C ILE A 92 -34.41 20.08 -20.52
N SER A 93 -35.55 19.47 -20.82
CA SER A 93 -36.79 19.72 -20.08
C SER A 93 -36.79 18.99 -18.73
N ASP A 94 -37.66 19.40 -17.81
CA ASP A 94 -37.84 18.69 -16.53
C ASP A 94 -38.23 17.22 -16.76
N GLU A 95 -39.07 16.94 -17.78
CA GLU A 95 -39.43 15.56 -18.13
C GLU A 95 -38.21 14.76 -18.62
N ASP A 96 -37.37 15.36 -19.48
CA ASP A 96 -36.13 14.73 -19.95
C ASP A 96 -35.17 14.44 -18.79
N TRP A 97 -35.14 15.32 -17.78
CA TRP A 97 -34.31 15.12 -16.59
C TRP A 97 -34.87 14.00 -15.70
N ASP A 98 -36.15 14.10 -15.35
CA ASP A 98 -36.80 13.23 -14.39
C ASP A 98 -36.88 11.79 -14.88
N ILE A 99 -37.25 11.57 -16.15
CA ILE A 99 -37.38 10.21 -16.68
C ILE A 99 -36.04 9.48 -16.68
N ILE A 100 -34.94 10.16 -16.99
CA ILE A 100 -33.60 9.58 -16.95
C ILE A 100 -33.23 9.18 -15.52
N HIS A 101 -33.46 10.05 -14.54
CA HIS A 101 -33.17 9.73 -13.14
C HIS A 101 -34.08 8.63 -12.59
N ARG A 102 -35.36 8.63 -12.94
CA ARG A 102 -36.34 7.62 -12.51
C ARG A 102 -35.98 6.23 -13.01
N ILE A 103 -35.64 6.09 -14.28
CA ILE A 103 -35.33 4.78 -14.87
C ILE A 103 -33.94 4.30 -14.46
N HIS A 104 -32.91 5.16 -14.56
CA HIS A 104 -31.55 4.72 -14.31
C HIS A 104 -31.22 4.61 -12.82
N LEU A 105 -31.26 5.73 -12.10
CA LEU A 105 -30.77 5.79 -10.72
C LEU A 105 -31.82 5.25 -9.74
N ARG A 106 -33.03 5.81 -9.77
CA ARG A 106 -34.11 5.43 -8.86
C ARG A 106 -34.57 3.99 -9.10
N GLY A 107 -34.72 3.56 -10.36
CA GLY A 107 -35.07 2.19 -10.71
C GLY A 107 -34.07 1.17 -10.16
N SER A 108 -32.78 1.40 -10.39
CA SER A 108 -31.71 0.53 -9.85
C SER A 108 -31.74 0.46 -8.32
N PHE A 109 -31.98 1.58 -7.64
CA PHE A 109 -32.18 1.63 -6.19
C PHE A 109 -33.38 0.77 -5.76
N LEU A 110 -34.53 0.91 -6.42
CA LEU A 110 -35.76 0.21 -6.03
C LEU A 110 -35.65 -1.30 -6.20
N VAL A 111 -35.11 -1.77 -7.33
CA VAL A 111 -34.88 -3.20 -7.59
C VAL A 111 -33.88 -3.78 -6.59
N THR A 112 -32.76 -3.09 -6.38
CA THR A 112 -31.73 -3.54 -5.44
C THR A 112 -32.24 -3.57 -3.99
N ARG A 113 -33.03 -2.56 -3.59
CA ARG A 113 -33.64 -2.48 -2.26
C ARG A 113 -34.61 -3.64 -2.02
N ALA A 114 -35.45 -3.95 -3.01
CA ALA A 114 -36.39 -5.08 -2.93
C ALA A 114 -35.66 -6.43 -2.75
N ALA A 115 -34.52 -6.63 -3.44
CA ALA A 115 -33.73 -7.85 -3.33
C ALA A 115 -32.90 -7.96 -2.03
N TRP A 116 -32.61 -6.83 -1.38
CA TRP A 116 -31.58 -6.73 -0.35
C TRP A 116 -31.77 -7.67 0.84
N ASN A 117 -32.98 -7.71 1.41
CA ASN A 117 -33.25 -8.54 2.58
C ASN A 117 -33.20 -10.04 2.25
N HIS A 118 -33.57 -10.43 1.02
CA HIS A 118 -33.44 -11.82 0.57
C HIS A 118 -31.96 -12.23 0.50
N MET A 119 -31.12 -11.42 -0.18
CA MET A 119 -29.67 -11.64 -0.27
C MET A 119 -28.99 -11.66 1.11
N LYS A 120 -29.40 -10.75 2.00
CA LYS A 120 -28.88 -10.66 3.37
C LYS A 120 -29.20 -11.91 4.18
N ASN A 121 -30.44 -12.38 4.12
CA ASN A 121 -30.88 -13.55 4.89
C ASN A 121 -30.18 -14.84 4.42
N GLN A 122 -29.92 -14.97 3.12
CA GLN A 122 -29.20 -16.12 2.56
C GLN A 122 -27.66 -16.01 2.63
N LYS A 123 -27.13 -14.86 3.07
CA LYS A 123 -25.68 -14.56 3.13
C LYS A 123 -24.95 -14.71 1.80
N PHE A 124 -25.62 -14.33 0.71
CA PHE A 124 -25.05 -14.30 -0.62
C PHE A 124 -25.79 -13.28 -1.49
N GLY A 125 -25.06 -12.43 -2.17
CA GLY A 125 -25.62 -11.53 -3.18
C GLY A 125 -24.56 -10.98 -4.12
N ARG A 126 -24.92 -10.77 -5.39
CA ARG A 126 -24.07 -10.10 -6.38
C ARG A 126 -24.89 -9.06 -7.13
N ILE A 127 -24.44 -7.82 -7.10
CA ILE A 127 -25.15 -6.68 -7.68
C ILE A 127 -24.24 -6.00 -8.69
N ILE A 128 -24.78 -5.70 -9.87
CA ILE A 128 -24.10 -4.93 -10.90
C ILE A 128 -24.86 -3.64 -11.15
N MET A 129 -24.14 -2.52 -11.09
CA MET A 129 -24.62 -1.22 -11.53
C MET A 129 -24.05 -0.88 -12.91
N THR A 130 -24.90 -0.47 -13.84
CA THR A 130 -24.45 -0.08 -15.19
C THR A 130 -24.29 1.43 -15.29
N SER A 131 -23.06 1.91 -15.10
CA SER A 131 -22.64 3.28 -15.38
C SER A 131 -22.30 3.47 -16.87
N SER A 132 -21.45 4.44 -17.21
CA SER A 132 -20.99 4.76 -18.57
C SER A 132 -19.77 5.66 -18.52
N ALA A 133 -18.91 5.59 -19.55
CA ALA A 133 -17.86 6.59 -19.78
C ALA A 133 -18.43 8.03 -19.81
N ALA A 134 -19.65 8.23 -20.33
CA ALA A 134 -20.33 9.53 -20.29
C ALA A 134 -20.62 10.00 -18.85
N GLY A 135 -20.86 9.08 -17.92
CA GLY A 135 -21.01 9.42 -16.49
C GLY A 135 -19.67 9.74 -15.83
N ILE A 136 -18.61 9.00 -16.18
CA ILE A 136 -17.28 9.12 -15.56
C ILE A 136 -16.55 10.38 -16.04
N TYR A 137 -16.57 10.63 -17.35
CA TYR A 137 -15.78 11.70 -17.98
C TYR A 137 -16.61 12.88 -18.48
N GLY A 138 -17.94 12.74 -18.48
CA GLY A 138 -18.84 13.68 -19.13
C GLY A 138 -18.99 13.40 -20.63
N ASN A 139 -20.12 13.83 -21.21
CA ASN A 139 -20.33 13.84 -22.65
C ASN A 139 -21.26 14.97 -23.07
N PHE A 140 -21.02 15.58 -24.23
CA PHE A 140 -21.81 16.71 -24.70
C PHE A 140 -23.28 16.31 -24.91
N GLY A 141 -24.21 17.11 -24.39
CA GLY A 141 -25.65 16.90 -24.56
C GLY A 141 -26.26 15.79 -23.71
N GLN A 142 -25.56 15.33 -22.67
CA GLN A 142 -26.00 14.19 -21.84
C GLN A 142 -25.98 14.50 -20.33
N ALA A 143 -26.15 15.75 -19.90
CA ALA A 143 -26.02 16.10 -18.47
C ALA A 143 -26.93 15.30 -17.53
N ASN A 144 -28.20 15.06 -17.92
CA ASN A 144 -29.14 14.19 -17.21
C ASN A 144 -28.63 12.73 -17.11
N TYR A 145 -28.17 12.18 -18.22
CA TYR A 145 -27.67 10.80 -18.31
C TYR A 145 -26.36 10.61 -17.54
N SER A 146 -25.39 11.52 -17.72
CA SER A 146 -24.12 11.53 -17.00
C SER A 146 -24.33 11.62 -15.48
N ALA A 147 -25.22 12.51 -15.02
CA ALA A 147 -25.55 12.64 -13.60
C ALA A 147 -26.14 11.34 -13.03
N ALA A 148 -27.12 10.75 -13.72
CA ALA A 148 -27.71 9.48 -13.28
C ALA A 148 -26.68 8.33 -13.28
N LYS A 149 -25.81 8.25 -14.28
CA LYS A 149 -24.82 7.18 -14.45
C LYS A 149 -23.68 7.25 -13.45
N LEU A 150 -23.22 8.45 -13.08
CA LEU A 150 -22.25 8.60 -12.00
C LEU A 150 -22.90 8.46 -10.62
N GLY A 151 -24.18 8.85 -10.48
CA GLY A 151 -24.99 8.58 -9.28
C GLY A 151 -25.09 7.08 -8.96
N LEU A 152 -25.12 6.21 -9.98
CA LEU A 152 -25.09 4.76 -9.79
C LEU A 152 -23.77 4.27 -9.18
N LEU A 153 -22.63 4.87 -9.53
CA LEU A 153 -21.34 4.57 -8.91
C LEU A 153 -21.35 4.99 -7.43
N GLY A 154 -21.90 6.17 -7.12
CA GLY A 154 -22.07 6.64 -5.74
C GLY A 154 -22.94 5.69 -4.91
N LEU A 155 -24.07 5.24 -5.47
CA LEU A 155 -24.93 4.23 -4.85
C LEU A 155 -24.18 2.91 -4.60
N ALA A 156 -23.46 2.40 -5.61
CA ALA A 156 -22.69 1.16 -5.53
C ALA A 156 -21.64 1.20 -4.43
N ASN A 157 -20.90 2.31 -4.31
CA ASN A 157 -19.85 2.48 -3.29
C ASN A 157 -20.39 2.27 -1.87
N THR A 158 -21.56 2.84 -1.56
CA THR A 158 -22.17 2.71 -0.23
C THR A 158 -22.70 1.30 0.01
N ILE A 159 -23.47 0.73 -0.92
CA ILE A 159 -24.06 -0.59 -0.69
C ILE A 159 -23.01 -1.72 -0.73
N ALA A 160 -21.89 -1.53 -1.41
CA ALA A 160 -20.75 -2.44 -1.32
C ALA A 160 -20.19 -2.55 0.11
N ILE A 161 -20.18 -1.44 0.86
CA ILE A 161 -19.75 -1.38 2.26
C ILE A 161 -20.79 -2.04 3.16
N GLU A 162 -22.07 -1.66 3.02
CA GLU A 162 -23.16 -2.20 3.84
C GLU A 162 -23.37 -3.72 3.65
N GLY A 163 -23.15 -4.21 2.43
CA GLY A 163 -23.33 -5.61 2.03
C GLY A 163 -22.17 -6.53 2.43
N ARG A 164 -20.97 -5.99 2.68
CA ARG A 164 -19.73 -6.76 2.86
C ARG A 164 -19.86 -7.87 3.91
N LYS A 165 -20.40 -7.55 5.10
CA LYS A 165 -20.55 -8.52 6.20
C LYS A 165 -21.55 -9.65 5.92
N TYR A 166 -22.36 -9.52 4.87
CA TYR A 166 -23.36 -10.50 4.46
C TYR A 166 -22.97 -11.22 3.17
N ASN A 167 -21.74 -11.06 2.68
CA ASN A 167 -21.29 -11.59 1.38
C ASN A 167 -22.19 -11.11 0.22
N ILE A 168 -22.62 -9.85 0.31
CA ILE A 168 -23.29 -9.13 -0.78
C ILE A 168 -22.24 -8.21 -1.40
N HIS A 169 -21.87 -8.48 -2.65
CA HIS A 169 -20.93 -7.65 -3.39
C HIS A 169 -21.68 -6.78 -4.39
N CYS A 170 -21.26 -5.52 -4.53
CA CYS A 170 -21.78 -4.61 -5.54
C CYS A 170 -20.63 -4.03 -6.34
N ASN A 171 -20.63 -4.23 -7.65
CA ASN A 171 -19.64 -3.68 -8.57
C ASN A 171 -20.32 -2.85 -9.66
N THR A 172 -19.56 -1.95 -10.27
CA THR A 172 -20.04 -1.04 -11.32
C THR A 172 -19.30 -1.34 -12.62
N ILE A 173 -20.03 -1.35 -13.73
CA ILE A 173 -19.44 -1.43 -15.07
C ILE A 173 -19.79 -0.18 -15.88
N ALA A 174 -18.88 0.25 -16.75
CA ALA A 174 -19.06 1.27 -17.77
C ALA A 174 -18.82 0.62 -19.13
N PRO A 175 -19.87 0.01 -19.73
CA PRO A 175 -19.70 -0.78 -20.93
C PRO A 175 -19.73 0.07 -22.20
N THR A 176 -18.90 -0.30 -23.17
CA THR A 176 -18.98 0.17 -24.56
C THR A 176 -19.43 -0.99 -25.44
N ALA A 177 -20.65 -0.88 -25.97
CA ALA A 177 -21.25 -1.90 -26.85
C ALA A 177 -22.08 -1.26 -27.97
N GLY A 178 -22.02 -1.84 -29.16
CA GLY A 178 -22.94 -1.65 -30.26
C GLY A 178 -24.34 -2.09 -29.85
N SER A 179 -25.25 -1.14 -29.82
CA SER A 179 -26.64 -1.35 -29.41
C SER A 179 -27.54 -0.36 -30.14
N ARG A 180 -28.86 -0.57 -30.03
CA ARG A 180 -29.85 0.40 -30.53
C ARG A 180 -29.60 1.82 -30.00
N LEU A 181 -29.01 1.97 -28.81
CA LEU A 181 -28.69 3.25 -28.19
C LEU A 181 -27.45 3.94 -28.80
N THR A 182 -26.52 3.18 -29.38
CA THR A 182 -25.22 3.68 -29.86
C THR A 182 -25.11 3.73 -31.38
N GLN A 183 -26.05 3.11 -32.10
CA GLN A 183 -26.14 3.12 -33.57
C GLN A 183 -26.26 4.52 -34.19
N THR A 184 -26.82 5.49 -33.47
CA THR A 184 -26.98 6.86 -33.99
C THR A 184 -25.70 7.69 -33.92
N VAL A 185 -24.66 7.19 -33.25
CA VAL A 185 -23.41 7.93 -32.99
C VAL A 185 -22.14 7.16 -33.38
N MET A 186 -22.27 5.93 -33.87
CA MET A 186 -21.14 5.09 -34.29
C MET A 186 -21.32 4.62 -35.75
N PRO A 187 -20.24 4.63 -36.57
CA PRO A 187 -20.18 3.89 -37.82
C PRO A 187 -20.56 2.40 -37.66
N GLN A 188 -21.18 1.81 -38.69
CA GLN A 188 -21.74 0.46 -38.62
C GLN A 188 -20.68 -0.63 -38.36
N ASP A 189 -19.49 -0.49 -38.94
CA ASP A 189 -18.34 -1.36 -38.71
C ASP A 189 -17.89 -1.36 -37.24
N LEU A 190 -17.94 -0.20 -36.57
CA LEU A 190 -17.69 -0.12 -35.13
C LEU A 190 -18.83 -0.72 -34.30
N VAL A 191 -20.09 -0.50 -34.69
CA VAL A 191 -21.24 -1.16 -34.04
C VAL A 191 -21.09 -2.68 -34.07
N ASP A 192 -20.65 -3.22 -35.21
CA ASP A 192 -20.45 -4.66 -35.40
C ASP A 192 -19.24 -5.21 -34.63
N ALA A 193 -18.21 -4.38 -34.41
CA ALA A 193 -17.02 -4.72 -33.62
C ALA A 193 -17.29 -4.70 -32.10
N PHE A 194 -18.12 -3.79 -31.61
CA PHE A 194 -18.45 -3.64 -30.20
C PHE A 194 -19.59 -4.57 -29.74
N LYS A 195 -19.44 -5.87 -29.96
CA LYS A 195 -20.48 -6.86 -29.63
C LYS A 195 -20.80 -6.89 -28.13
N PRO A 196 -22.08 -6.84 -27.70
CA PRO A 196 -22.48 -6.99 -26.30
C PRO A 196 -21.94 -8.26 -25.62
N GLU A 197 -21.70 -9.31 -26.40
CA GLU A 197 -21.14 -10.58 -25.97
C GLU A 197 -19.71 -10.43 -25.41
N TYR A 198 -18.98 -9.37 -25.76
CA TYR A 198 -17.66 -9.09 -25.20
C TYR A 198 -17.70 -8.44 -23.82
N VAL A 199 -18.88 -7.99 -23.36
CA VAL A 199 -19.08 -7.45 -22.02
C VAL A 199 -19.58 -8.52 -21.05
N ALA A 200 -20.41 -9.45 -21.53
CA ALA A 200 -21.07 -10.47 -20.71
C ALA A 200 -20.12 -11.30 -19.82
N PRO A 201 -18.93 -11.74 -20.28
CA PRO A 201 -18.01 -12.51 -19.44
C PRO A 201 -17.56 -11.79 -18.16
N LEU A 202 -17.31 -10.48 -18.21
CA LEU A 202 -16.95 -9.70 -17.02
C LEU A 202 -18.11 -9.69 -16.02
N VAL A 203 -19.33 -9.48 -16.50
CA VAL A 203 -20.54 -9.47 -15.65
C VAL A 203 -20.76 -10.84 -15.00
N VAL A 204 -20.59 -11.92 -15.76
CA VAL A 204 -20.66 -13.29 -15.22
C VAL A 204 -19.60 -13.51 -14.15
N TRP A 205 -18.35 -13.09 -14.39
CA TRP A 205 -17.26 -13.22 -13.41
C TRP A 205 -17.56 -12.44 -12.12
N LEU A 206 -17.95 -11.17 -12.23
CA LEU A 206 -18.26 -10.32 -11.07
C LEU A 206 -19.45 -10.83 -10.25
N CYS A 207 -20.31 -11.66 -10.85
CA CYS A 207 -21.44 -12.30 -10.18
C CYS A 207 -21.19 -13.77 -9.79
N HIS A 208 -20.00 -14.31 -10.01
CA HIS A 208 -19.67 -15.67 -9.59
C HIS A 208 -19.40 -15.73 -8.08
N GLU A 209 -19.65 -16.88 -7.46
CA GLU A 209 -19.44 -17.05 -6.01
C GLU A 209 -17.98 -16.87 -5.59
N SER A 210 -17.04 -17.29 -6.44
CA SER A 210 -15.60 -17.18 -6.20
C SER A 210 -15.03 -15.77 -6.37
N CYS A 211 -15.81 -14.83 -6.91
CA CYS A 211 -15.32 -13.48 -7.14
C CYS A 211 -15.37 -12.66 -5.84
N ALA A 212 -14.19 -12.27 -5.36
CA ALA A 212 -14.01 -11.46 -4.15
C ALA A 212 -14.07 -9.93 -4.42
N GLU A 213 -14.24 -9.52 -5.67
CA GLU A 213 -14.27 -8.10 -6.05
C GLU A 213 -15.55 -7.42 -5.52
N ASN A 214 -15.39 -6.26 -4.87
CA ASN A 214 -16.50 -5.52 -4.27
C ASN A 214 -16.20 -4.02 -4.22
N GLY A 215 -17.17 -3.19 -4.61
CA GLY A 215 -17.03 -1.74 -4.65
C GLY A 215 -16.15 -1.22 -5.78
N SER A 216 -15.97 -2.01 -6.85
CA SER A 216 -15.08 -1.66 -7.95
C SER A 216 -15.81 -1.11 -9.17
N LEU A 217 -15.08 -0.34 -9.99
CA LEU A 217 -15.52 0.23 -11.26
C LEU A 217 -14.67 -0.35 -12.40
N PHE A 218 -15.32 -0.83 -13.45
CA PHE A 218 -14.65 -1.35 -14.65
C PHE A 218 -15.17 -0.70 -15.92
N GLU A 219 -14.28 -0.34 -16.83
CA GLU A 219 -14.62 -0.13 -18.24
C GLU A 219 -14.45 -1.43 -19.02
N VAL A 220 -15.31 -1.67 -20.01
CA VAL A 220 -15.32 -2.93 -20.74
C VAL A 220 -15.93 -2.79 -22.13
N GLY A 221 -15.26 -3.37 -23.14
CA GLY A 221 -15.74 -3.38 -24.52
C GLY A 221 -14.70 -3.99 -25.46
N ALA A 222 -15.14 -4.54 -26.60
CA ALA A 222 -14.27 -5.12 -27.64
C ALA A 222 -13.26 -6.19 -27.14
N GLY A 223 -13.53 -6.85 -26.01
CA GLY A 223 -12.63 -7.84 -25.40
C GLY A 223 -11.58 -7.25 -24.46
N TRP A 224 -11.56 -5.93 -24.28
CA TRP A 224 -10.73 -5.25 -23.29
C TRP A 224 -11.52 -4.96 -22.00
N ILE A 225 -10.84 -5.07 -20.85
CA ILE A 225 -11.36 -4.76 -19.53
C ILE A 225 -10.32 -3.91 -18.78
N GLY A 226 -10.73 -2.75 -18.27
CA GLY A 226 -9.91 -1.89 -17.43
C GLY A 226 -10.57 -1.60 -16.10
N LYS A 227 -9.79 -1.54 -15.01
CA LYS A 227 -10.28 -1.16 -13.67
C LYS A 227 -9.97 0.31 -13.40
N LEU A 228 -10.97 1.07 -12.95
CA LEU A 228 -10.84 2.47 -12.58
C LEU A 228 -10.84 2.65 -11.05
N ARG A 229 -10.15 3.70 -10.58
CA ARG A 229 -10.11 4.13 -9.17
C ARG A 229 -9.81 5.63 -9.09
N TRP A 230 -10.13 6.25 -7.96
CA TRP A 230 -9.81 7.65 -7.71
C TRP A 230 -8.32 7.87 -7.42
N GLU A 231 -7.83 9.04 -7.85
CA GLU A 231 -6.51 9.58 -7.51
C GLU A 231 -6.70 10.94 -6.87
N ARG A 232 -5.93 11.23 -5.82
CA ARG A 232 -5.97 12.53 -5.15
C ARG A 232 -4.55 13.05 -5.01
N SER A 233 -4.29 14.26 -5.50
CA SER A 233 -3.06 15.00 -5.22
C SER A 233 -2.76 15.02 -3.71
N LEU A 234 -1.50 15.26 -3.35
CA LEU A 234 -1.17 15.52 -1.93
C LEU A 234 -1.77 16.84 -1.44
N GLY A 235 -2.14 17.72 -2.37
CA GLY A 235 -2.72 19.03 -2.09
C GLY A 235 -1.70 20.00 -1.52
N ALA A 236 -2.19 21.10 -0.95
CA ALA A 236 -1.35 22.07 -0.28
C ALA A 236 -2.10 22.73 0.89
N ILE A 237 -1.36 23.08 1.94
CA ILE A 237 -1.85 23.99 2.98
C ILE A 237 -1.76 25.42 2.45
N VAL A 238 -2.91 26.10 2.36
CA VAL A 238 -3.06 27.43 1.74
C VAL A 238 -3.41 28.53 2.74
N ARG A 239 -3.26 28.27 4.05
CA ARG A 239 -3.44 29.27 5.11
C ARG A 239 -2.37 29.13 6.19
N GLY A 240 -2.04 30.24 6.83
CA GLY A 240 -1.20 30.27 8.03
C GLY A 240 -2.01 30.16 9.33
N LYS A 241 -1.31 30.00 10.45
CA LYS A 241 -1.91 30.04 11.79
C LYS A 241 -2.50 31.42 12.06
N ASN A 242 -3.72 31.47 12.60
CA ASN A 242 -4.43 32.72 12.94
C ASN A 242 -4.59 33.71 11.78
N GLN A 243 -4.43 33.26 10.53
CA GLN A 243 -4.66 34.07 9.35
C GLN A 243 -5.90 33.58 8.60
N PRO A 244 -6.71 34.49 8.04
CA PRO A 244 -7.78 34.09 7.14
C PRO A 244 -7.18 33.45 5.88
N MET A 245 -7.85 32.42 5.36
CA MET A 245 -7.55 31.89 4.03
C MET A 245 -8.04 32.90 2.99
N THR A 246 -7.19 33.29 2.03
CA THR A 246 -7.56 34.24 0.97
C THR A 246 -7.53 33.59 -0.41
N PRO A 247 -8.28 34.12 -1.40
CA PRO A 247 -8.20 33.64 -2.78
C PRO A 247 -6.80 33.72 -3.39
N GLU A 248 -6.01 34.74 -3.04
CA GLU A 248 -4.64 34.91 -3.51
C GLU A 248 -3.73 33.79 -3.01
N ALA A 249 -3.86 33.41 -1.73
CA ALA A 249 -3.08 32.30 -1.17
C ALA A 249 -3.41 30.94 -1.83
N VAL A 250 -4.66 30.74 -2.27
CA VAL A 250 -5.07 29.58 -3.07
C VAL A 250 -4.41 29.63 -4.45
N ARG A 251 -4.52 30.76 -5.16
CA ARG A 251 -3.89 30.97 -6.48
C ARG A 251 -2.38 30.71 -6.42
N ASP A 252 -1.70 31.25 -5.41
CA ASP A 252 -0.24 31.16 -5.28
C ASP A 252 0.26 29.74 -4.95
N LYS A 253 -0.66 28.82 -4.58
CA LYS A 253 -0.37 27.39 -4.35
C LYS A 253 -1.04 26.48 -5.37
N TRP A 254 -1.68 27.03 -6.41
CA TRP A 254 -2.54 26.27 -7.31
C TRP A 254 -1.80 25.13 -8.02
N GLU A 255 -0.56 25.38 -8.48
CA GLU A 255 0.27 24.34 -9.09
C GLU A 255 0.47 23.13 -8.16
N LYS A 256 0.72 23.37 -6.86
CA LYS A 256 0.87 22.29 -5.87
C LYS A 256 -0.46 21.60 -5.56
N VAL A 257 -1.57 22.34 -5.53
CA VAL A 257 -2.91 21.76 -5.30
C VAL A 257 -3.27 20.77 -6.43
N CYS A 258 -2.86 21.10 -7.65
CA CYS A 258 -3.15 20.32 -8.86
C CYS A 258 -2.04 19.33 -9.25
N ASP A 259 -0.99 19.15 -8.43
CA ASP A 259 0.12 18.24 -8.70
C ASP A 259 -0.23 16.77 -8.36
N PHE A 260 -0.08 15.89 -9.35
CA PHE A 260 -0.39 14.47 -9.24
C PHE A 260 0.84 13.54 -9.23
N ASP A 261 2.07 14.06 -9.28
CA ASP A 261 3.30 13.25 -9.40
C ASP A 261 3.46 12.22 -8.27
N ASN A 262 3.00 12.57 -7.06
CA ASN A 262 3.03 11.70 -5.88
C ASN A 262 1.63 11.45 -5.30
N ALA A 263 0.61 11.38 -6.15
CA ALA A 263 -0.76 11.30 -5.71
C ALA A 263 -1.11 10.01 -4.92
N SER A 264 -2.05 10.19 -4.00
CA SER A 264 -2.59 9.15 -3.13
C SER A 264 -3.81 8.47 -3.76
N LYS A 265 -4.11 7.25 -3.29
CA LYS A 265 -5.20 6.40 -3.79
C LYS A 265 -6.22 6.12 -2.68
N PRO A 266 -6.92 7.14 -2.17
CA PRO A 266 -7.80 6.99 -1.00
C PRO A 266 -8.91 5.97 -1.28
N ARG A 267 -9.18 5.09 -0.31
CA ARG A 267 -10.16 4.00 -0.42
C ARG A 267 -11.36 4.13 0.51
N SER A 268 -11.31 5.08 1.44
CA SER A 268 -12.33 5.26 2.47
C SER A 268 -12.52 6.74 2.83
N ILE A 269 -13.67 7.04 3.45
CA ILE A 269 -13.93 8.38 3.97
C ILE A 269 -12.97 8.72 5.13
N GLN A 270 -12.55 7.72 5.91
CA GLN A 270 -11.60 7.89 7.01
C GLN A 270 -10.23 8.36 6.50
N GLU A 271 -9.70 7.74 5.45
CA GLU A 271 -8.45 8.18 4.78
C GLU A 271 -8.57 9.58 4.17
N SER A 272 -9.78 9.97 3.73
CA SER A 272 -9.99 11.32 3.23
C SER A 272 -9.95 12.36 4.35
N ILE A 273 -10.48 12.03 5.54
CA ILE A 273 -10.54 12.93 6.69
C ILE A 273 -9.19 13.07 7.38
N SER A 274 -8.40 11.99 7.46
CA SER A 274 -7.11 12.00 8.17
C SER A 274 -6.16 13.09 7.67
N VAL A 275 -6.12 13.33 6.36
CA VAL A 275 -5.28 14.39 5.75
C VAL A 275 -5.68 15.79 6.21
N LEU A 276 -6.96 16.02 6.50
CA LEU A 276 -7.40 17.32 7.03
C LEU A 276 -6.94 17.51 8.48
N SER A 277 -6.91 16.44 9.27
CA SER A 277 -6.36 16.45 10.63
C SER A 277 -4.85 16.71 10.61
N ASP A 278 -4.12 16.08 9.69
CA ASP A 278 -2.69 16.31 9.50
C ASP A 278 -2.40 17.76 9.09
N ALA A 279 -3.19 18.29 8.15
CA ALA A 279 -3.09 19.68 7.72
C ALA A 279 -3.37 20.67 8.87
N LEU A 280 -4.37 20.38 9.70
CA LEU A 280 -4.67 21.22 10.87
C LEU A 280 -3.51 21.23 11.87
N SER A 281 -2.95 20.06 12.18
CA SER A 281 -1.80 19.91 13.07
C SER A 281 -0.58 20.69 12.55
N GLN A 282 -0.30 20.59 11.24
CA GLN A 282 0.78 21.34 10.60
C GLN A 282 0.58 22.85 10.72
N ILE A 283 -0.63 23.37 10.51
CA ILE A 283 -0.93 24.80 10.64
C ILE A 283 -0.72 25.27 12.08
N GLU A 284 -1.13 24.49 13.08
CA GLU A 284 -0.99 24.86 14.49
C GLU A 284 0.49 24.92 14.93
N SER A 285 1.35 24.12 14.32
CA SER A 285 2.80 24.07 14.59
C SER A 285 3.60 25.26 14.04
N GLN A 286 3.12 25.96 13.00
CA GLN A 286 3.85 27.05 12.32
C GLN A 286 4.02 28.35 13.14
N GLY A 287 3.52 28.41 14.39
CA GLY A 287 3.54 29.62 15.23
C GLY A 287 4.69 29.75 16.25
N ASN A 288 5.64 28.80 16.31
CA ASN A 288 6.67 28.75 17.38
C ASN A 288 8.08 29.14 16.92
N VAL A 289 8.22 30.16 16.07
CA VAL A 289 9.52 30.78 15.79
C VAL A 289 9.49 32.24 16.22
N SER A 290 9.92 32.49 17.45
CA SER A 290 10.36 33.82 17.89
C SER A 290 11.81 33.72 18.36
N MET A 291 12.67 34.52 17.73
CA MET A 291 14.07 34.71 18.10
C MET A 291 14.18 35.62 19.33
N ASN A 292 15.15 35.27 20.20
CA ASN A 292 15.72 36.02 21.31
C ASN A 292 14.83 36.33 22.54
N SER A 293 15.20 35.75 23.68
CA SER A 293 15.85 36.49 24.79
C SER A 293 16.11 35.56 25.98
N THR A 294 17.30 35.72 26.58
CA THR A 294 17.66 35.24 27.91
C THR A 294 16.53 35.44 28.92
N SER A 295 15.96 34.36 29.42
CA SER A 295 15.28 34.35 30.71
C SER A 295 15.27 32.94 31.29
N SER A 296 15.80 32.84 32.50
CA SER A 296 15.62 31.71 33.41
C SER A 296 14.13 31.53 33.68
N GLY A 297 13.51 30.57 33.00
CA GLY A 297 12.13 30.15 33.22
C GLY A 297 12.11 28.71 33.69
N SER A 298 11.57 28.49 34.88
CA SER A 298 11.35 27.19 35.50
C SER A 298 10.61 26.22 34.56
N VAL A 299 11.20 25.05 34.34
CA VAL A 299 10.58 23.94 33.60
C VAL A 299 9.42 23.43 34.43
N VAL A 300 8.20 23.77 34.01
CA VAL A 300 6.99 23.09 34.46
C VAL A 300 6.94 21.74 33.75
N SER A 301 7.19 20.67 34.52
CA SER A 301 7.13 19.29 34.04
C SER A 301 5.70 18.96 33.62
N SER A 302 5.43 18.95 32.31
CA SER A 302 4.35 18.13 31.78
C SER A 302 4.90 16.72 31.67
N SER A 303 4.41 15.82 32.52
CA SER A 303 4.77 14.41 32.50
C SER A 303 4.41 13.82 31.14
N VAL A 304 5.41 13.41 30.36
CA VAL A 304 5.19 12.63 29.15
C VAL A 304 4.62 11.27 29.56
N ASP A 305 3.38 10.98 29.17
CA ASP A 305 2.75 9.68 29.41
C ASP A 305 3.36 8.62 28.48
N THR A 306 4.56 8.17 28.84
CA THR A 306 5.27 7.09 28.12
C THR A 306 4.54 5.75 28.22
N ALA A 307 3.69 5.55 29.24
CA ALA A 307 3.01 4.29 29.49
C ALA A 307 1.93 3.99 28.43
N SER A 308 1.27 5.01 27.89
CA SER A 308 0.31 4.85 26.79
C SER A 308 0.96 4.65 25.42
N ILE A 309 2.27 4.88 25.29
CA ILE A 309 3.01 4.76 24.02
C ILE A 309 3.72 3.40 23.92
N VAL A 310 4.26 2.89 25.03
CA VAL A 310 4.94 1.58 25.05
C VAL A 310 3.94 0.45 24.73
N GLY A 311 4.31 -0.42 23.80
CA GLY A 311 3.47 -1.52 23.31
C GLY A 311 2.55 -1.15 22.15
N ARG A 312 2.50 0.13 21.75
CA ARG A 312 1.70 0.58 20.60
C ARG A 312 2.29 0.06 19.29
N GLU A 313 1.44 -0.50 18.44
CA GLU A 313 1.78 -0.82 17.06
C GLU A 313 1.88 0.47 16.23
N LEU A 314 2.98 0.63 15.49
CA LEU A 314 3.26 1.80 14.66
C LEU A 314 2.71 1.65 13.22
N GLY A 315 2.26 0.46 12.87
CA GLY A 315 1.75 0.12 11.55
C GLY A 315 2.34 -1.15 10.99
N THR A 316 1.68 -1.62 9.93
CA THR A 316 2.10 -2.78 9.13
C THR A 316 2.55 -2.29 7.75
N ASN A 317 3.79 -2.59 7.38
CA ASN A 317 4.40 -2.22 6.10
C ASN A 317 4.61 -3.45 5.23
N VAL A 318 4.33 -3.33 3.94
CA VAL A 318 4.55 -4.40 2.95
C VAL A 318 5.69 -4.00 2.03
N TYR A 319 6.75 -4.80 2.00
CA TYR A 319 7.92 -4.61 1.17
C TYR A 319 7.94 -5.67 0.07
N LYS A 320 7.71 -5.25 -1.18
CA LYS A 320 7.77 -6.10 -2.38
C LYS A 320 9.09 -5.86 -3.09
N TYR A 321 9.77 -6.93 -3.46
CA TYR A 321 11.07 -6.86 -4.10
C TYR A 321 11.32 -8.06 -5.01
N THR A 322 12.29 -7.90 -5.89
CA THR A 322 12.80 -8.89 -6.83
C THR A 322 14.27 -9.19 -6.48
N HIS A 323 15.01 -9.86 -7.36
CA HIS A 323 16.45 -10.01 -7.20
C HIS A 323 17.21 -8.67 -7.28
N LEU A 324 16.59 -7.62 -7.85
CA LEU A 324 17.23 -6.31 -8.01
C LEU A 324 17.61 -5.68 -6.68
N GLU A 325 16.69 -5.66 -5.70
CA GLU A 325 16.91 -4.96 -4.43
C GLU A 325 18.01 -5.61 -3.57
N PRO A 326 18.11 -6.95 -3.43
CA PRO A 326 19.23 -7.61 -2.78
C PRO A 326 20.58 -7.34 -3.46
N ILE A 327 20.63 -7.31 -4.80
CA ILE A 327 21.86 -7.03 -5.56
C ILE A 327 22.27 -5.57 -5.36
N LEU A 328 21.33 -4.62 -5.47
CA LEU A 328 21.56 -3.20 -5.22
C LEU A 328 22.06 -2.97 -3.79
N TYR A 329 21.47 -3.63 -2.81
CA TYR A 329 21.95 -3.58 -1.43
C TYR A 329 23.36 -4.14 -1.29
N ALA A 330 23.64 -5.32 -1.88
CA ALA A 330 24.96 -5.94 -1.82
C ALA A 330 26.05 -5.03 -2.39
N LEU A 331 25.81 -4.40 -3.54
CA LEU A 331 26.69 -3.38 -4.11
C LEU A 331 26.81 -2.15 -3.20
N GLY A 332 25.69 -1.69 -2.65
CA GLY A 332 25.60 -0.55 -1.74
C GLY A 332 26.39 -0.74 -0.44
N VAL A 333 26.63 -1.98 0.00
CA VAL A 333 27.47 -2.30 1.16
C VAL A 333 28.86 -2.82 0.78
N GLY A 334 29.27 -2.66 -0.47
CA GLY A 334 30.65 -2.87 -0.92
C GLY A 334 30.97 -4.23 -1.53
N MET A 335 29.97 -5.08 -1.81
CA MET A 335 30.21 -6.26 -2.64
C MET A 335 30.61 -5.83 -4.05
N SER A 336 31.54 -6.58 -4.64
CA SER A 336 32.16 -6.25 -5.91
C SER A 336 32.61 -7.50 -6.62
N THR A 337 32.51 -7.49 -7.95
CA THR A 337 32.99 -8.54 -8.85
C THR A 337 34.51 -8.74 -8.82
N LYS A 338 35.26 -7.86 -8.13
CA LYS A 338 36.70 -8.06 -7.85
C LYS A 338 36.96 -9.32 -7.03
N ASP A 339 35.99 -9.74 -6.22
CA ASP A 339 36.05 -10.97 -5.45
C ASP A 339 35.09 -12.00 -6.04
N PRO A 340 35.58 -13.13 -6.57
CA PRO A 340 34.75 -14.18 -7.14
C PRO A 340 33.69 -14.73 -6.17
N ASP A 341 33.99 -14.75 -4.85
CA ASP A 341 33.07 -15.26 -3.84
C ASP A 341 31.83 -14.36 -3.65
N HIS A 342 31.85 -13.16 -4.22
CA HIS A 342 30.71 -12.23 -4.19
C HIS A 342 29.69 -12.49 -5.30
N LEU A 343 29.99 -13.33 -6.30
CA LEU A 343 29.10 -13.56 -7.43
C LEU A 343 27.71 -14.06 -6.99
N LYS A 344 27.66 -14.91 -5.96
CA LYS A 344 26.42 -15.40 -5.34
C LYS A 344 25.53 -14.32 -4.69
N PHE A 345 26.03 -13.11 -4.51
CA PHE A 345 25.24 -11.96 -4.03
C PHE A 345 24.90 -10.96 -5.13
N LEU A 346 25.52 -11.09 -6.32
CA LEU A 346 25.50 -10.08 -7.38
C LEU A 346 24.90 -10.56 -8.69
N PHE A 347 24.72 -11.87 -8.86
CA PHE A 347 24.20 -12.46 -10.08
C PHE A 347 23.07 -13.43 -9.78
N GLU A 348 21.86 -13.05 -10.17
CA GLU A 348 20.62 -13.82 -10.00
C GLU A 348 20.61 -15.15 -10.75
N GLY A 349 21.47 -15.30 -11.78
CA GLY A 349 21.68 -16.56 -12.49
C GLY A 349 22.67 -17.52 -11.83
N SER A 350 23.28 -17.15 -10.70
CA SER A 350 24.11 -18.06 -9.91
C SER A 350 23.26 -19.14 -9.25
N GLU A 351 23.70 -20.41 -9.28
CA GLU A 351 23.02 -21.51 -8.57
C GLU A 351 23.01 -21.30 -7.05
N GLU A 352 23.95 -20.51 -6.53
CA GLU A 352 24.07 -20.17 -5.11
C GLU A 352 23.49 -18.78 -4.78
N PHE A 353 22.71 -18.17 -5.69
CA PHE A 353 22.22 -16.81 -5.50
C PHE A 353 21.45 -16.67 -4.17
N CYS A 354 21.90 -15.75 -3.33
CA CYS A 354 21.33 -15.52 -2.01
C CYS A 354 21.45 -14.06 -1.57
N CYS A 355 20.64 -13.68 -0.58
CA CYS A 355 20.65 -12.35 0.01
C CYS A 355 21.70 -12.24 1.10
N LEU A 356 22.39 -11.10 1.20
CA LEU A 356 23.18 -10.80 2.39
C LEU A 356 22.28 -10.77 3.63
N PRO A 357 22.70 -11.40 4.75
CA PRO A 357 21.90 -11.41 5.98
C PRO A 357 21.48 -10.01 6.46
N SER A 358 22.39 -9.03 6.33
CA SER A 358 22.16 -7.65 6.74
C SER A 358 21.11 -6.92 5.89
N PHE A 359 20.70 -7.45 4.73
CA PHE A 359 19.56 -6.94 3.96
C PHE A 359 18.27 -6.96 4.77
N GLY A 360 18.17 -7.81 5.80
CA GLY A 360 17.01 -7.90 6.68
C GLY A 360 16.65 -6.62 7.44
N VAL A 361 17.53 -5.61 7.46
CA VAL A 361 17.20 -4.27 7.98
C VAL A 361 16.35 -3.46 7.01
N ILE A 362 16.44 -3.71 5.70
CA ILE A 362 15.81 -2.88 4.65
C ILE A 362 14.28 -2.96 4.68
N PRO A 363 13.64 -4.15 4.69
CA PRO A 363 12.18 -4.25 4.78
C PRO A 363 11.62 -3.69 6.10
N ALA A 364 12.43 -3.63 7.15
CA ALA A 364 12.04 -3.14 8.47
C ALA A 364 12.29 -1.63 8.65
N GLN A 365 13.19 -1.05 7.85
CA GLN A 365 13.62 0.34 7.98
C GLN A 365 12.50 1.35 7.71
N THR A 366 11.54 1.04 6.83
CA THR A 366 10.38 1.91 6.56
C THR A 366 9.58 2.22 7.83
N SER A 367 9.55 1.30 8.80
CA SER A 367 8.87 1.52 10.08
C SER A 367 9.50 2.64 10.93
N MET A 368 10.77 2.99 10.70
CA MET A 368 11.39 4.17 11.32
C MET A 368 10.85 5.47 10.72
N PHE A 369 10.58 5.50 9.42
CA PHE A 369 10.21 6.71 8.70
C PHE A 369 8.71 6.97 8.72
N ASP A 370 7.89 5.92 8.55
CA ASP A 370 6.43 6.05 8.49
C ASP A 370 5.80 5.88 9.87
N GLY A 371 6.40 5.03 10.71
CA GLY A 371 5.85 4.67 12.02
C GLY A 371 6.10 5.73 13.10
N VAL A 372 7.31 6.29 13.17
CA VAL A 372 7.69 7.27 14.21
C VAL A 372 6.87 8.56 14.15
N PRO A 373 6.61 9.18 12.99
CA PRO A 373 5.78 10.39 12.91
C PRO A 373 4.35 10.19 13.42
N SER A 374 3.85 8.94 13.49
CA SER A 374 2.52 8.63 14.01
C SER A 374 2.42 8.63 15.55
N LEU A 375 3.56 8.74 16.24
CA LEU A 375 3.63 8.75 17.70
C LEU A 375 3.24 10.12 18.27
N GLN A 376 2.04 10.16 18.86
CA GLN A 376 1.57 11.31 19.63
C GLN A 376 2.05 11.21 21.09
N GLY A 377 2.39 12.35 21.70
CA GLY A 377 2.73 12.43 23.13
C GLY A 377 4.22 12.58 23.46
N LEU A 378 5.12 12.37 22.50
CA LEU A 378 6.56 12.68 22.65
C LEU A 378 6.91 13.91 21.80
N ASN A 379 7.60 14.89 22.38
CA ASN A 379 8.11 16.06 21.64
C ASN A 379 9.35 15.64 20.83
N ILE A 380 9.13 14.93 19.74
CA ILE A 380 10.17 14.38 18.86
C ILE A 380 10.32 15.27 17.62
N ASP A 381 11.53 15.78 17.41
CA ASP A 381 11.93 16.46 16.17
C ASP A 381 12.71 15.48 15.28
N LEU A 382 12.13 15.14 14.11
CA LEU A 382 12.72 14.21 13.16
C LEU A 382 14.01 14.75 12.53
N ALA A 383 14.19 16.07 12.43
CA ALA A 383 15.43 16.67 11.95
C ALA A 383 16.59 16.46 12.94
N ARG A 384 16.27 16.12 14.19
CA ARG A 384 17.22 15.83 15.27
C ARG A 384 17.19 14.36 15.69
N MET A 385 16.71 13.49 14.80
CA MET A 385 16.73 12.05 14.96
C MET A 385 18.09 11.48 14.54
N LEU A 386 18.72 10.75 15.45
CA LEU A 386 19.94 9.99 15.19
C LEU A 386 19.65 8.51 15.35
N HIS A 387 20.14 7.69 14.42
CA HIS A 387 20.12 6.25 14.56
C HIS A 387 21.29 5.83 15.47
N GLY A 388 21.00 5.45 16.71
CA GLY A 388 22.02 5.20 17.74
C GLY A 388 22.52 3.75 17.78
N GLU A 389 21.61 2.76 17.70
CA GLU A 389 21.95 1.34 17.73
C GLU A 389 21.02 0.52 16.83
N GLN A 390 21.55 -0.57 16.29
CA GLN A 390 20.80 -1.53 15.47
C GLN A 390 21.00 -2.94 16.01
N TYR A 391 19.91 -3.71 16.11
CA TYR A 391 19.94 -5.17 16.24
C TYR A 391 19.16 -5.80 15.09
N LEU A 392 19.66 -6.90 14.55
CA LEU A 392 18.99 -7.74 13.57
C LEU A 392 19.19 -9.21 13.98
N GLU A 393 18.13 -10.00 13.96
CA GLU A 393 18.17 -11.44 14.14
C GLU A 393 17.41 -12.13 13.02
N LEU A 394 18.04 -13.13 12.41
CA LEU A 394 17.44 -13.99 11.40
C LEU A 394 16.92 -15.28 12.05
N TYR A 395 15.73 -15.68 11.66
CA TYR A 395 15.14 -16.98 11.99
C TYR A 395 15.22 -17.92 10.78
N LYS A 396 15.23 -17.36 9.57
CA LYS A 396 15.41 -18.06 8.31
C LYS A 396 16.26 -17.19 7.36
N PRO A 397 16.94 -17.78 6.37
CA PRO A 397 17.51 -17.02 5.27
C PRO A 397 16.45 -16.15 4.59
N LEU A 398 16.84 -14.94 4.19
CA LEU A 398 15.95 -14.03 3.47
C LEU A 398 15.69 -14.57 2.05
N PRO A 399 14.43 -14.55 1.57
CA PRO A 399 14.17 -14.93 0.19
C PRO A 399 14.83 -13.95 -0.78
N THR A 400 15.15 -14.41 -1.99
CA THR A 400 15.81 -13.62 -3.04
C THR A 400 14.85 -12.71 -3.81
N SER A 401 13.55 -12.90 -3.62
CA SER A 401 12.46 -12.07 -4.15
C SER A 401 11.18 -12.38 -3.39
N GLY A 402 10.19 -11.51 -3.51
CA GLY A 402 8.84 -11.76 -2.99
C GLY A 402 8.29 -10.58 -2.21
N GLU A 403 7.43 -10.91 -1.25
CA GLU A 403 6.73 -9.95 -0.42
C GLU A 403 6.98 -10.26 1.05
N LEU A 404 7.41 -9.24 1.78
CA LEU A 404 7.63 -9.28 3.23
C LEU A 404 6.69 -8.30 3.91
N THR A 405 6.15 -8.69 5.06
CA THR A 405 5.28 -7.86 5.88
C THR A 405 5.97 -7.56 7.21
N SER A 406 6.21 -6.29 7.50
CA SER A 406 6.88 -5.80 8.71
C SER A 406 5.85 -5.19 9.67
N VAL A 407 5.79 -5.70 10.89
CA VAL A 407 4.92 -5.16 11.96
C VAL A 407 5.81 -4.52 13.02
N ALA A 408 5.62 -3.22 13.25
CA ALA A 408 6.44 -2.44 14.16
C ALA A 408 5.72 -2.10 15.46
N THR A 409 6.42 -2.16 16.58
CA THR A 409 5.88 -1.89 17.92
C THR A 409 6.88 -1.07 18.73
N VAL A 410 6.38 -0.09 19.50
CA VAL A 410 7.23 0.62 20.47
C VAL A 410 7.59 -0.32 21.61
N ALA A 411 8.83 -0.76 21.66
CA ALA A 411 9.33 -1.62 22.72
C ALA A 411 9.47 -0.83 24.03
N ASP A 412 10.08 0.35 23.95
CA ASP A 412 10.34 1.19 25.11
C ASP A 412 10.72 2.63 24.78
N ILE A 413 10.68 3.51 25.79
CA ILE A 413 11.14 4.89 25.72
C ILE A 413 12.03 5.18 26.92
N LEU A 414 13.22 5.73 26.69
CA LEU A 414 14.20 6.03 27.73
C LEU A 414 14.54 7.52 27.76
N ASP A 415 14.72 8.04 28.97
CA ASP A 415 15.21 9.40 29.19
C ASP A 415 16.74 9.38 29.39
N LYS A 416 17.48 10.08 28.53
CA LYS A 416 18.94 10.24 28.64
C LYS A 416 19.35 11.63 29.13
N GLY A 417 18.41 12.42 29.64
CA GLY A 417 18.63 13.79 30.10
C GLY A 417 18.54 14.77 28.95
N SER A 418 19.60 14.88 28.14
CA SER A 418 19.62 15.80 26.98
C SER A 418 18.88 15.28 25.75
N GLY A 419 18.31 14.08 25.79
CA GLY A 419 17.57 13.47 24.69
C GLY A 419 16.78 12.24 25.13
N ALA A 420 15.92 11.74 24.24
CA ALA A 420 15.15 10.52 24.45
C ALA A 420 15.67 9.39 23.55
N VAL A 421 15.58 8.13 24.01
CA VAL A 421 15.75 6.95 23.14
C VAL A 421 14.41 6.28 22.96
N LEU A 422 14.03 6.06 21.71
CA LEU A 422 12.90 5.23 21.32
C LEU A 422 13.41 3.87 20.83
N LEU A 423 12.96 2.80 21.46
CA LEU A 423 13.22 1.43 21.02
C LEU A 423 12.03 0.92 20.22
N ILE A 424 12.27 0.51 18.99
CA ILE A 424 11.24 -0.02 18.09
C ILE A 424 11.59 -1.45 17.73
N ASP A 425 10.69 -2.37 18.07
CA ASP A 425 10.76 -3.77 17.66
C ASP A 425 10.02 -3.93 16.34
N VAL A 426 10.61 -4.62 15.36
CA VAL A 426 9.98 -4.88 14.05
C VAL A 426 10.11 -6.35 13.71
N ASN A 427 8.97 -7.04 13.63
CA ASN A 427 8.90 -8.43 13.21
C ASN A 427 8.54 -8.49 11.73
N THR A 428 9.36 -9.18 10.93
CA THR A 428 9.19 -9.26 9.47
C THR A 428 8.84 -10.69 9.07
N TYR A 429 7.73 -10.82 8.34
CA TYR A 429 7.14 -12.09 7.94
C TYR A 429 7.20 -12.29 6.43
N CYS A 430 7.47 -13.53 5.99
CA CYS A 430 7.17 -13.97 4.64
C CYS A 430 5.94 -14.87 4.71
N SER A 431 4.83 -14.43 4.13
CA SER A 431 3.52 -15.04 4.36
C SER A 431 3.17 -15.12 5.86
N LYS A 432 3.27 -16.29 6.49
CA LYS A 432 3.01 -16.50 7.92
C LYS A 432 4.27 -16.76 8.75
N ASP A 433 5.41 -16.94 8.09
CA ASP A 433 6.65 -17.31 8.75
C ASP A 433 7.43 -16.07 9.17
N LEU A 434 7.83 -16.01 10.44
CA LEU A 434 8.76 -14.98 10.92
C LEU A 434 10.14 -15.24 10.31
N VAL A 435 10.65 -14.28 9.53
CA VAL A 435 11.94 -14.40 8.84
C VAL A 435 13.03 -13.65 9.60
N CYS A 436 12.74 -12.43 10.05
CA CYS A 436 13.68 -11.66 10.85
C CYS A 436 12.99 -10.76 11.87
N TYR A 437 13.75 -10.40 12.90
CA TYR A 437 13.41 -9.41 13.92
C TYR A 437 14.47 -8.32 13.93
N ASN A 438 14.03 -7.07 13.95
CA ASN A 438 14.88 -5.89 14.08
C ASN A 438 14.54 -5.15 15.38
N GLN A 439 15.55 -4.57 16.03
CA GLN A 439 15.35 -3.54 17.04
C GLN A 439 16.13 -2.29 16.66
N PHE A 440 15.40 -1.21 16.36
CA PHE A 440 15.95 0.11 16.10
C PHE A 440 16.00 0.92 17.39
N SER A 441 17.15 1.54 17.67
CA SER A 441 17.31 2.48 18.78
C SER A 441 17.52 3.88 18.23
N LEU A 442 16.48 4.70 18.28
CA LEU A 442 16.48 6.06 17.75
C LEU A 442 16.69 7.06 18.89
N PHE A 443 17.69 7.93 18.76
CA PHE A 443 17.98 8.98 19.71
C PHE A 443 17.48 10.33 19.20
N PHE A 444 16.66 11.01 20.00
CA PHE A 444 16.12 12.32 19.67
C PHE A 444 16.76 13.38 20.55
N VAL A 445 17.58 14.24 19.95
CA VAL A 445 18.30 15.29 20.66
C VAL A 445 17.30 16.35 21.16
N GLY A 446 17.36 16.68 22.45
CA GLY A 446 16.49 17.67 23.10
C GLY A 446 15.14 17.12 23.60
N ALA A 447 14.79 15.88 23.29
CA ALA A 447 13.52 15.26 23.70
C ALA A 447 13.57 14.60 25.10
N GLY A 448 14.66 14.78 25.85
CA GLY A 448 14.83 14.21 27.20
C GLY A 448 14.35 15.13 28.32
N GLY A 449 14.66 14.75 29.57
CA GLY A 449 14.38 15.57 30.76
C GLY A 449 12.95 15.43 31.30
N PHE A 450 12.23 14.40 30.88
CA PHE A 450 10.87 14.07 31.33
C PHE A 450 10.83 13.14 32.54
N GLY A 451 11.99 12.76 33.10
CA GLY A 451 12.09 11.97 34.33
C GLY A 451 11.85 10.46 34.13
N GLY A 452 11.98 9.97 32.89
CA GLY A 452 11.81 8.56 32.55
C GLY A 452 12.98 7.66 33.00
N LYS A 453 12.81 6.34 32.84
CA LYS A 453 13.88 5.37 33.11
C LYS A 453 15.05 5.55 32.13
N ARG A 454 16.26 5.27 32.59
CA ARG A 454 17.51 5.41 31.81
C ARG A 454 17.91 4.13 31.07
N THR A 455 17.33 2.99 31.44
CA THR A 455 17.66 1.66 30.90
C THR A 455 16.37 0.88 30.63
N SER A 456 16.45 -0.12 29.74
CA SER A 456 15.35 -1.03 29.41
C SER A 456 15.85 -2.46 29.45
N GLU A 457 15.07 -3.37 30.05
CA GLU A 457 15.29 -4.82 29.94
C GLU A 457 14.95 -5.36 28.55
N LYS A 458 14.18 -4.61 27.75
CA LYS A 458 13.83 -4.98 26.37
C LYS A 458 14.93 -4.61 25.36
N ALA A 459 15.88 -3.76 25.76
CA ALA A 459 16.98 -3.36 24.90
C ALA A 459 17.96 -4.52 24.66
N LYS A 460 18.24 -4.84 23.40
CA LYS A 460 19.33 -5.75 23.04
C LYS A 460 20.66 -5.07 23.36
N LEU A 461 21.42 -5.65 24.29
CA LEU A 461 22.65 -5.04 24.81
C LEU A 461 23.81 -5.18 23.82
N THR A 462 24.69 -4.17 23.77
CA THR A 462 25.97 -4.21 23.08
C THR A 462 26.98 -5.09 23.84
N ALA A 463 28.05 -5.51 23.16
CA ALA A 463 29.10 -6.33 23.78
C ALA A 463 30.46 -5.63 23.68
N VAL A 464 31.19 -5.53 24.80
CA VAL A 464 32.53 -4.94 24.81
C VAL A 464 33.50 -5.91 24.12
N PRO A 465 34.38 -5.44 23.21
CA PRO A 465 35.41 -6.28 22.61
C PRO A 465 36.38 -6.86 23.66
N PRO A 466 36.90 -8.08 23.44
CA PRO A 466 37.94 -8.66 24.29
C PRO A 466 39.18 -7.75 24.42
N LYS A 467 39.78 -7.70 25.61
CA LYS A 467 41.00 -6.91 25.89
C LYS A 467 42.27 -7.64 25.42
N ARG A 468 42.30 -8.02 24.13
CA ARG A 468 43.43 -8.67 23.44
C ARG A 468 43.49 -8.19 21.97
N PRO A 469 44.58 -8.41 21.22
CA PRO A 469 44.60 -8.10 19.79
C PRO A 469 43.47 -8.82 19.02
N PRO A 470 42.93 -8.20 17.95
CA PRO A 470 41.90 -8.82 17.10
C PRO A 470 42.43 -10.07 16.41
N ASP A 471 41.56 -11.06 16.25
CA ASP A 471 41.86 -12.29 15.51
C ASP A 471 41.96 -12.04 14.00
N ALA A 472 41.18 -11.09 13.51
CA ALA A 472 41.19 -10.67 12.11
C ALA A 472 40.87 -9.18 11.98
N VAL A 473 41.46 -8.56 10.97
CA VAL A 473 41.20 -7.17 10.60
C VAL A 473 41.04 -7.08 9.09
N ILE A 474 39.89 -6.57 8.63
CA ILE A 474 39.62 -6.35 7.20
C ILE A 474 39.48 -4.86 6.95
N SER A 475 40.04 -4.37 5.85
CA SER A 475 39.94 -2.97 5.42
C SER A 475 39.23 -2.83 4.09
N ASP A 476 38.22 -1.97 4.05
CA ASP A 476 37.43 -1.65 2.87
C ASP A 476 37.46 -0.16 2.60
N VAL A 477 37.81 0.22 1.37
CA VAL A 477 37.71 1.62 0.93
C VAL A 477 36.29 1.84 0.41
N THR A 478 35.54 2.73 1.04
CA THR A 478 34.23 3.15 0.51
C THR A 478 34.43 4.02 -0.73
N THR A 479 33.50 3.99 -1.68
CA THR A 479 33.58 4.90 -2.83
C THR A 479 33.12 6.32 -2.45
N ALA A 480 33.47 7.32 -3.26
CA ALA A 480 32.93 8.66 -3.10
C ALA A 480 31.39 8.69 -3.24
N ASP A 481 30.84 7.78 -4.06
CA ASP A 481 29.40 7.65 -4.32
C ASP A 481 28.71 6.61 -3.43
N GLN A 482 29.36 6.12 -2.37
CA GLN A 482 28.86 4.98 -1.58
C GLN A 482 27.48 5.29 -0.95
N ALA A 483 27.30 6.50 -0.44
CA ALA A 483 26.01 6.95 0.10
C ALA A 483 24.95 7.12 -0.98
N ALA A 484 25.35 7.59 -2.17
CA ALA A 484 24.47 7.76 -3.32
C ALA A 484 23.95 6.42 -3.87
N LEU A 485 24.77 5.36 -3.79
CA LEU A 485 24.36 4.01 -4.14
C LEU A 485 23.52 3.36 -3.02
N TYR A 486 23.99 3.41 -1.77
CA TYR A 486 23.32 2.74 -0.65
C TYR A 486 21.89 3.24 -0.44
N ARG A 487 21.65 4.56 -0.55
CA ARG A 487 20.30 5.15 -0.38
C ARG A 487 19.24 4.59 -1.32
N LEU A 488 19.62 4.03 -2.47
CA LEU A 488 18.70 3.35 -3.39
C LEU A 488 18.05 2.11 -2.76
N SER A 489 18.60 1.61 -1.64
CA SER A 489 18.02 0.53 -0.84
C SER A 489 16.86 1.00 0.05
N GLY A 490 16.58 2.31 0.16
CA GLY A 490 15.37 2.81 0.82
C GLY A 490 15.55 3.96 1.82
N ASP A 491 16.78 4.35 2.15
CA ASP A 491 17.05 5.48 3.05
C ASP A 491 17.36 6.77 2.29
N TRP A 492 16.31 7.53 2.01
CA TRP A 492 16.37 8.74 1.18
C TRP A 492 16.75 10.01 1.95
N ASN A 493 17.11 9.92 3.24
CA ASN A 493 17.40 11.08 4.08
C ASN A 493 18.44 12.02 3.41
N PRO A 494 18.12 13.30 3.17
CA PRO A 494 19.02 14.25 2.49
C PRO A 494 20.36 14.44 3.20
N LEU A 495 20.45 14.14 4.50
CA LEU A 495 21.70 14.13 5.29
C LEU A 495 22.86 13.39 4.61
N HIS A 496 22.54 12.38 3.81
CA HIS A 496 23.52 11.50 3.16
C HIS A 496 23.91 11.93 1.74
N LEU A 497 23.31 13.01 1.20
CA LEU A 497 23.57 13.43 -0.18
C LEU A 497 23.63 14.95 -0.38
N ASP A 498 22.79 15.72 0.31
CA ASP A 498 22.68 17.17 0.18
C ASP A 498 23.62 17.88 1.17
N PRO A 499 24.64 18.62 0.69
CA PRO A 499 25.56 19.37 1.56
C PRO A 499 24.86 20.41 2.44
N SER A 500 23.83 21.09 1.94
CA SER A 500 23.11 22.10 2.71
C SER A 500 22.34 21.45 3.87
N PHE A 501 21.72 20.29 3.63
CA PHE A 501 21.03 19.56 4.68
C PHE A 501 21.99 18.93 5.70
N ALA A 502 23.12 18.41 5.24
CA ALA A 502 24.16 17.88 6.14
C ALA A 502 24.71 18.96 7.09
N ALA A 503 24.91 20.18 6.58
CA ALA A 503 25.32 21.32 7.39
C ALA A 503 24.30 21.69 8.46
N LEU A 504 22.99 21.60 8.18
CA LEU A 504 21.93 21.80 9.19
C LEU A 504 21.99 20.77 10.32
N GLY A 505 22.40 19.53 9.99
CA GLY A 505 22.66 18.46 10.96
C GLY A 505 23.96 18.61 11.74
N GLY A 506 24.77 19.64 11.48
CA GLY A 506 26.06 19.88 12.13
C GLY A 506 27.22 19.12 11.52
N PHE A 507 27.09 18.61 10.29
CA PHE A 507 28.16 17.90 9.58
C PHE A 507 28.76 18.78 8.49
N GLU A 508 30.08 18.75 8.34
CA GLU A 508 30.79 19.56 7.32
C GLU A 508 30.42 19.18 5.88
N LYS A 509 29.99 17.93 5.65
CA LYS A 509 29.64 17.35 4.36
C LYS A 509 28.72 16.13 4.57
N PRO A 510 28.04 15.64 3.52
CA PRO A 510 27.19 14.46 3.65
C PRO A 510 27.94 13.25 4.20
N ILE A 511 27.33 12.58 5.17
CA ILE A 511 27.90 11.40 5.83
C ILE A 511 27.34 10.12 5.21
N LEU A 512 28.08 9.02 5.30
CA LEU A 512 27.62 7.69 4.95
C LEU A 512 26.58 7.21 5.96
N HIS A 513 25.56 6.47 5.51
CA HIS A 513 24.57 5.85 6.38
C HIS A 513 25.24 4.91 7.38
N GLY A 514 24.87 5.00 8.66
CA GLY A 514 25.35 4.06 9.68
C GLY A 514 25.04 2.60 9.30
N LEU A 515 23.85 2.35 8.73
CA LEU A 515 23.46 1.03 8.25
C LEU A 515 24.28 0.54 7.04
N CYS A 516 24.90 1.43 6.27
CA CYS A 516 25.86 1.05 5.24
C CYS A 516 27.14 0.51 5.89
N THR A 517 27.75 1.27 6.82
CA THR A 517 28.93 0.83 7.61
C THR A 517 28.65 -0.49 8.36
N PHE A 518 27.43 -0.67 8.85
CA PHE A 518 26.94 -1.92 9.44
C PHE A 518 26.96 -3.07 8.43
N GLY A 519 26.49 -2.86 7.20
CA GLY A 519 26.54 -3.85 6.13
C GLY A 519 27.96 -4.27 5.76
N PHE A 520 28.90 -3.30 5.69
CA PHE A 520 30.33 -3.57 5.51
C PHE A 520 30.89 -4.47 6.63
N ALA A 521 30.60 -4.14 7.89
CA ALA A 521 31.07 -4.95 9.01
C ALA A 521 30.45 -6.35 9.02
N ALA A 522 29.14 -6.45 8.74
CA ALA A 522 28.41 -7.71 8.70
C ALA A 522 28.98 -8.66 7.63
N ARG A 523 29.25 -8.16 6.42
CA ARG A 523 29.85 -8.99 5.36
C ARG A 523 31.29 -9.39 5.66
N ASN A 524 32.05 -8.54 6.34
CA ASN A 524 33.42 -8.88 6.75
C ASN A 524 33.44 -10.03 7.75
N VAL A 525 32.55 -10.01 8.74
CA VAL A 525 32.40 -11.12 9.70
C VAL A 525 31.90 -12.39 9.01
N LEU A 526 30.90 -12.27 8.13
CA LEU A 526 30.35 -13.40 7.37
C LEU A 526 31.44 -14.06 6.50
N LYS A 527 32.23 -13.26 5.79
CA LYS A 527 33.35 -13.76 4.98
C LYS A 527 34.39 -14.47 5.84
N GLN A 528 34.86 -13.79 6.90
CA GLN A 528 35.98 -14.26 7.70
C GLN A 528 35.67 -15.49 8.56
N PHE A 529 34.46 -15.58 9.13
CA PHE A 529 34.13 -16.59 10.15
C PHE A 529 32.99 -17.53 9.76
N ALA A 530 32.26 -17.21 8.69
CA ALA A 530 31.20 -18.06 8.15
C ALA A 530 31.45 -18.54 6.70
N ASN A 531 32.61 -18.22 6.09
CA ASN A 531 32.94 -18.60 4.72
C ASN A 531 31.86 -18.15 3.70
N ASN A 532 31.27 -16.96 3.92
CA ASN A 532 30.15 -16.45 3.15
C ASN A 532 28.91 -17.39 3.09
N ASP A 533 28.73 -18.26 4.09
CA ASP A 533 27.52 -19.08 4.25
C ASP A 533 26.47 -18.30 5.04
N VAL A 534 25.44 -17.82 4.34
CA VAL A 534 24.36 -17.01 4.91
C VAL A 534 23.52 -17.78 5.94
N ASN A 535 23.48 -19.11 5.87
CA ASN A 535 22.70 -19.93 6.79
C ASN A 535 23.31 -19.97 8.20
N ARG A 536 24.58 -19.58 8.31
CA ARG A 536 25.28 -19.52 9.60
C ARG A 536 25.10 -18.17 10.28
N PHE A 537 24.56 -17.15 9.63
CA PHE A 537 24.35 -15.85 10.26
C PHE A 537 23.10 -15.86 11.13
N LYS A 538 23.24 -15.69 12.46
CA LYS A 538 22.10 -15.71 13.38
C LYS A 538 21.63 -14.30 13.75
N ALA A 539 22.53 -13.48 14.26
CA ALA A 539 22.18 -12.14 14.73
C ALA A 539 23.36 -11.18 14.66
N ILE A 540 23.08 -9.89 14.67
CA ILE A 540 24.08 -8.82 14.74
C ILE A 540 23.56 -7.67 15.59
N LYS A 541 24.42 -7.10 16.43
CA LYS A 541 24.18 -5.89 17.22
C LYS A 541 25.28 -4.90 16.98
N VAL A 542 24.96 -3.61 16.92
CA VAL A 542 25.93 -2.50 16.87
C VAL A 542 25.47 -1.27 17.64
N ARG A 543 26.42 -0.41 18.01
CA ARG A 543 26.20 1.01 18.32
C ARG A 543 26.96 1.87 17.33
N PHE A 544 26.28 2.86 16.74
CA PHE A 544 26.89 3.88 15.91
C PHE A 544 27.50 4.96 16.81
N ALA A 545 28.79 5.22 16.62
CA ALA A 545 29.56 6.08 17.53
C ALA A 545 30.05 7.37 16.88
N ASN A 546 30.56 7.28 15.64
CA ASN A 546 31.07 8.44 14.89
C ASN A 546 30.66 8.38 13.42
N PRO A 547 30.45 9.54 12.75
CA PRO A 547 30.10 9.59 11.34
C PRO A 547 31.25 9.08 10.46
N VAL A 548 30.91 8.42 9.36
CA VAL A 548 31.84 8.05 8.29
C VAL A 548 31.56 8.93 7.08
N TYR A 549 32.58 9.39 6.39
CA TYR A 549 32.44 10.10 5.13
C TYR A 549 32.68 9.16 3.94
N PRO A 550 31.85 9.20 2.88
CA PRO A 550 32.12 8.44 1.65
C PRO A 550 33.54 8.72 1.11
N GLY A 551 34.25 7.68 0.70
CA GLY A 551 35.67 7.73 0.30
C GLY A 551 36.64 7.31 1.40
N GLN A 552 36.23 7.29 2.68
CA GLN A 552 37.09 6.83 3.78
C GLN A 552 37.23 5.31 3.83
N THR A 553 38.28 4.86 4.50
CA THR A 553 38.59 3.44 4.69
C THR A 553 38.03 2.94 6.02
N LEU A 554 37.14 1.95 5.94
CA LEU A 554 36.62 1.23 7.09
C LEU A 554 37.58 0.10 7.47
N GLN A 555 37.93 -0.01 8.75
CA GLN A 555 38.74 -1.10 9.29
C GLN A 555 37.92 -1.88 10.33
N THR A 556 37.42 -3.06 9.95
CA THR A 556 36.65 -3.94 10.84
C THR A 556 37.61 -4.85 11.60
N GLU A 557 37.74 -4.61 12.90
CA GLU A 557 38.50 -5.45 13.83
C GLU A 557 37.56 -6.49 14.46
N MET A 558 37.95 -7.76 14.47
CA MET A 558 37.08 -8.87 14.86
C MET A 558 37.77 -9.82 15.84
N TRP A 559 37.02 -10.31 16.84
CA TRP A 559 37.46 -11.26 17.85
C TRP A 559 36.42 -12.39 17.97
N LYS A 560 36.86 -13.64 17.78
CA LYS A 560 35.99 -14.81 17.90
C LYS A 560 36.05 -15.38 19.32
N GLU A 561 34.89 -15.48 19.96
CA GLU A 561 34.69 -16.08 21.29
C GLU A 561 33.54 -17.10 21.19
N GLY A 562 33.89 -18.38 20.97
CA GLY A 562 32.91 -19.44 20.70
C GLY A 562 32.12 -19.17 19.41
N ASP A 563 30.79 -19.13 19.53
CA ASP A 563 29.84 -18.88 18.45
C ASP A 563 29.59 -17.37 18.20
N ARG A 564 30.19 -16.50 19.01
CA ARG A 564 30.06 -15.04 18.87
C ARG A 564 31.35 -14.43 18.32
N VAL A 565 31.21 -13.58 17.31
CA VAL A 565 32.29 -12.72 16.81
C VAL A 565 32.02 -11.30 17.29
N HIS A 566 32.79 -10.83 18.26
CA HIS A 566 32.82 -9.42 18.64
C HIS A 566 33.51 -8.62 17.54
N PHE A 567 33.06 -7.39 17.29
CA PHE A 567 33.72 -6.52 16.34
C PHE A 567 33.57 -5.03 16.67
N GLN A 568 34.46 -4.24 16.10
CA GLN A 568 34.32 -2.80 15.99
C GLN A 568 34.82 -2.35 14.62
N THR A 569 34.32 -1.20 14.15
CA THR A 569 34.77 -0.62 12.87
C THR A 569 35.39 0.74 13.13
N LYS A 570 36.64 0.92 12.71
CA LYS A 570 37.37 2.18 12.76
C LYS A 570 37.41 2.86 11.40
N ILE A 571 37.55 4.18 11.41
CA ILE A 571 37.93 4.97 10.24
C ILE A 571 39.46 5.00 10.22
N LYS A 572 40.08 4.39 9.22
CA LYS A 572 41.54 4.20 9.19
C LYS A 572 42.29 5.54 9.23
N GLU A 573 41.74 6.55 8.57
CA GLU A 573 42.35 7.87 8.41
C GLU A 573 42.39 8.66 9.73
N THR A 574 41.38 8.51 10.60
CA THR A 574 41.27 9.27 11.86
C THR A 574 41.57 8.43 13.10
N GLY A 575 41.49 7.10 12.98
CA GLY A 575 41.56 6.16 14.11
C GLY A 575 40.29 6.11 14.96
N GLU A 576 39.27 6.92 14.63
CA GLU A 576 38.02 6.97 15.37
C GLU A 576 37.18 5.71 15.16
N VAL A 577 36.43 5.31 16.19
CA VAL A 577 35.54 4.16 16.13
C VAL A 577 34.18 4.60 15.57
N ALA A 578 33.82 4.16 14.38
CA ALA A 578 32.52 4.41 13.77
C ALA A 578 31.43 3.45 14.30
N ILE A 579 31.78 2.17 14.47
CA ILE A 579 30.90 1.17 15.10
C ILE A 579 31.57 0.62 16.35
N ALA A 580 30.89 0.75 17.48
CA ALA A 580 31.33 0.25 18.77
C ALA A 580 30.38 -0.83 19.30
N GLY A 581 30.89 -1.65 20.23
CA GLY A 581 30.08 -2.61 20.97
C GLY A 581 29.43 -3.70 20.10
N GLY A 582 30.02 -3.97 18.92
CA GLY A 582 29.44 -4.82 17.90
C GLY A 582 29.65 -6.30 18.17
N TYR A 583 28.68 -7.12 17.78
CA TYR A 583 28.88 -8.57 17.66
C TYR A 583 28.00 -9.18 16.57
N VAL A 584 28.43 -10.32 16.06
CA VAL A 584 27.62 -11.24 15.23
C VAL A 584 27.61 -12.61 15.90
N ASP A 585 26.42 -13.18 16.04
CA ASP A 585 26.26 -14.59 16.43
C ASP A 585 26.23 -15.46 15.17
N ILE A 586 27.06 -16.50 15.15
CA ILE A 586 27.24 -17.42 14.04
C ILE A 586 26.86 -18.83 14.48
N LEU A 587 26.00 -19.51 13.72
CA LEU A 587 25.67 -20.90 13.97
C LEU A 587 26.85 -21.83 13.60
N PRO A 588 27.00 -22.95 14.32
CA PRO A 588 27.93 -24.01 13.93
C PRO A 588 27.67 -24.47 12.49
N ALA A 589 28.72 -24.90 11.80
CA ALA A 589 28.54 -25.53 10.50
C ALA A 589 27.68 -26.78 10.66
N LEU A 590 26.65 -26.94 9.82
CA LEU A 590 25.90 -28.18 9.75
C LEU A 590 26.86 -29.31 9.32
N GLU A 591 26.96 -30.38 10.11
CA GLU A 591 27.67 -31.58 9.68
C GLU A 591 27.02 -32.08 8.38
N LYS A 592 27.76 -32.04 7.27
CA LYS A 592 27.33 -32.70 6.04
C LYS A 592 27.09 -34.18 6.37
N PRO A 593 25.96 -34.80 5.98
CA PRO A 593 25.78 -36.22 6.18
C PRO A 593 26.93 -36.95 5.50
N SER A 594 27.70 -37.74 6.25
CA SER A 594 28.72 -38.60 5.67
C SER A 594 28.07 -39.48 4.60
N ALA A 595 28.70 -39.61 3.43
CA ALA A 595 28.21 -40.35 2.27
C ALA A 595 28.03 -41.88 2.48
N GLN A 596 28.01 -42.35 3.72
CA GLN A 596 28.00 -43.76 4.10
C GLN A 596 26.61 -44.31 4.50
N LYS A 597 25.52 -43.53 4.35
CA LYS A 597 24.16 -43.97 4.70
C LYS A 597 23.14 -43.88 3.55
N LEU A 598 23.56 -44.19 2.32
CA LEU A 598 22.67 -44.32 1.15
C LEU A 598 22.64 -45.72 0.54
N LEU A 599 23.01 -46.73 1.32
CA LEU A 599 22.80 -48.15 1.01
C LEU A 599 22.29 -48.85 2.28
N MET A 600 20.99 -48.69 2.57
CA MET A 600 20.14 -49.68 3.27
C MET A 600 18.68 -49.44 2.89
#